data_AF-A0A2M7S471-F1
#
_entry.id   AF-A0A2M7S471-F1
#
_cell.length_a   1.000
_cell.length_b   1.000
_cell.length_c   1.000
_cell.angle_alpha   90.00
_cell.angle_beta   90.00
_cell.angle_gamma   90.00
#
_symmetry.space_group_name_H-M   'P 1'
#
loop_
_entity.id
_entity.type
_entity.pdbx_description
1 polymer ?
#
loop_
_entity_poly.entity_id
_entity_poly.type
_entity_poly.pdbx_seq_one_letter_code
_entity_poly.pdbx_strand_id
1 'polypeptide(L)'
;MFCIICCFSGILYSSETLDTAEQISKGKFRTVVYYTQTKAKPTFQMVDFSTTTGWGINKVDGDSSFGNVVVKLVLNPFDKLNWWARAGMVSDYKLGVPSTDTPKIEYTNISSYNGYTIGAGAKYQVFPQTDFNCGICLDFGVVYTNYIFNRKYQENIGYSDLSGTKFEDTEFHAKFNLSRKIRKTEPYGGVSIYRNWYKFGSNSGTKDNINVFAGLKVKLRQLKWLMCEANLIGETSLSAGFCMAVGSHE
;
A
#
# COMPACT_ATOMS: atom_id res chain seq x y z
N MET A 1 19.91 -22.60 -13.35
CA MET A 1 19.92 -21.14 -13.22
C MET A 1 18.71 -20.61 -13.97
N PHE A 2 17.73 -19.98 -13.30
CA PHE A 2 16.54 -19.42 -13.95
C PHE A 2 16.31 -18.01 -13.45
N CYS A 3 16.74 -17.02 -14.24
CA CYS A 3 16.47 -15.62 -14.01
C CYS A 3 15.24 -15.24 -14.84
N ILE A 4 14.04 -15.52 -14.33
CA ILE A 4 12.80 -15.07 -14.97
C ILE A 4 12.56 -13.62 -14.53
N ILE A 5 13.18 -12.69 -15.25
CA ILE A 5 12.90 -11.27 -15.15
C ILE A 5 11.58 -11.03 -15.89
N CYS A 6 10.47 -11.03 -15.15
CA CYS A 6 9.15 -10.69 -15.68
C CYS A 6 9.06 -9.17 -15.96
N CYS A 7 9.53 -8.74 -17.13
CA CYS A 7 9.35 -7.38 -17.65
C CYS A 7 7.87 -7.11 -18.03
N PHE A 8 6.98 -7.00 -17.04
CA PHE A 8 5.60 -6.53 -17.25
C PHE A 8 5.52 -5.01 -17.21
N SER A 9 5.84 -4.38 -18.34
CA SER A 9 5.60 -2.95 -18.57
C SER A 9 4.11 -2.69 -18.89
N GLY A 10 3.26 -2.51 -17.88
CA GLY A 10 1.81 -2.32 -18.11
C GLY A 10 0.93 -1.88 -16.93
N ILE A 11 0.98 -0.57 -16.59
CA ILE A 11 -0.09 0.25 -15.94
C ILE A 11 -0.62 -0.22 -14.56
N LEU A 12 -0.01 0.25 -13.45
CA LEU A 12 -0.20 -0.28 -12.08
C LEU A 12 0.15 0.82 -10.97
N TYR A 13 -0.52 0.85 -9.77
CA TYR A 13 -0.63 1.90 -8.68
C TYR A 13 -0.89 1.38 -7.16
N SER A 14 -1.50 1.98 -6.11
CA SER A 14 -1.51 1.50 -4.66
C SER A 14 -2.28 0.19 -4.30
N SER A 15 -2.07 -0.65 -3.26
CA SER A 15 -1.20 -0.73 -2.06
C SER A 15 -0.95 -2.20 -1.61
N GLU A 16 -0.03 -2.44 -0.67
CA GLU A 16 0.54 -3.77 -0.30
C GLU A 16 0.03 -4.42 1.01
N THR A 17 0.44 -5.66 1.25
CA THR A 17 0.28 -6.42 2.52
C THR A 17 1.59 -7.00 3.03
N LEU A 18 2.45 -7.50 2.12
CA LEU A 18 3.64 -8.33 2.35
C LEU A 18 3.42 -9.43 3.40
N ASP A 19 2.33 -10.17 3.24
CA ASP A 19 1.82 -11.08 4.27
C ASP A 19 1.03 -12.24 3.64
N THR A 20 1.38 -13.48 3.99
CA THR A 20 0.80 -14.70 3.37
C THR A 20 -0.41 -15.23 4.15
N ALA A 21 -0.97 -16.38 3.73
CA ALA A 21 -1.98 -17.11 4.50
C ALA A 21 -1.39 -18.17 5.47
N GLU A 22 -0.11 -18.00 5.84
CA GLU A 22 0.55 -18.76 6.92
C GLU A 22 -0.06 -18.41 8.29
N GLN A 23 -0.51 -19.42 9.03
CA GLN A 23 -0.96 -19.28 10.41
C GLN A 23 0.26 -19.13 11.35
N ILE A 24 0.27 -18.07 12.16
CA ILE A 24 1.22 -17.91 13.28
C ILE A 24 0.70 -18.73 14.47
N SER A 25 1.54 -19.46 15.20
CA SER A 25 1.08 -20.22 16.38
C SER A 25 0.55 -19.30 17.49
N LYS A 26 -0.38 -19.81 18.32
CA LYS A 26 -0.91 -19.07 19.47
C LYS A 26 0.22 -18.57 20.40
N GLY A 27 0.12 -17.30 20.81
CA GLY A 27 1.11 -16.64 21.67
C GLY A 27 2.42 -16.30 20.97
N LYS A 28 2.48 -16.39 19.63
CA LYS A 28 3.66 -16.03 18.83
C LYS A 28 3.42 -14.77 18.01
N PHE A 29 4.52 -14.23 17.46
CA PHE A 29 4.50 -13.03 16.64
C PHE A 29 5.48 -13.11 15.47
N ARG A 30 5.25 -12.23 14.49
CA ARG A 30 6.04 -12.12 13.26
C ARG A 30 6.19 -10.65 12.91
N THR A 31 7.43 -10.22 12.67
CA THR A 31 7.74 -8.85 12.27
C THR A 31 8.22 -8.85 10.82
N VAL A 32 7.63 -7.99 9.99
CA VAL A 32 8.03 -7.78 8.60
C VAL A 32 8.52 -6.34 8.47
N VAL A 33 9.73 -6.16 7.95
CA VAL A 33 10.31 -4.85 7.63
C VAL A 33 10.50 -4.78 6.13
N TYR A 34 9.89 -3.80 5.47
CA TYR A 34 9.87 -3.73 4.01
C TYR A 34 10.01 -2.32 3.47
N TYR A 35 10.52 -2.25 2.23
CA TYR A 35 10.37 -1.10 1.36
C TYR A 35 9.34 -1.43 0.29
N THR A 36 8.52 -0.44 -0.03
CA THR A 36 7.55 -0.46 -1.11
C THR A 36 7.78 0.77 -1.98
N GLN A 37 7.62 0.59 -3.28
CA GLN A 37 7.44 1.71 -4.20
C GLN A 37 6.06 1.61 -4.85
N THR A 38 5.32 2.71 -4.76
CA THR A 38 3.90 2.78 -5.10
C THR A 38 3.66 3.98 -6.02
N LYS A 39 2.76 3.82 -6.98
CA LYS A 39 2.08 4.93 -7.66
C LYS A 39 0.64 4.96 -7.15
N ALA A 40 -0.12 6.05 -7.16
CA ALA A 40 -1.53 6.01 -6.79
C ALA A 40 -2.31 7.02 -7.65
N LYS A 41 -3.58 6.72 -7.98
CA LYS A 41 -4.48 7.68 -8.63
C LYS A 41 -5.56 8.17 -7.67
N PRO A 42 -5.29 9.17 -6.80
CA PRO A 42 -6.27 9.68 -5.86
C PRO A 42 -7.33 10.54 -6.56
N THR A 43 -8.60 10.25 -6.30
CA THR A 43 -9.74 10.99 -6.85
C THR A 43 -10.19 12.09 -5.89
N PHE A 44 -10.17 13.33 -6.33
CA PHE A 44 -10.64 14.50 -5.58
C PHE A 44 -12.00 14.98 -6.10
N GLN A 45 -12.79 15.60 -5.21
CA GLN A 45 -13.84 16.53 -5.61
C GLN A 45 -13.26 17.94 -5.49
N MET A 46 -13.22 18.68 -6.60
CA MET A 46 -12.82 20.09 -6.63
C MET A 46 -14.05 20.94 -6.92
N VAL A 47 -14.20 22.02 -6.17
CA VAL A 47 -15.20 23.06 -6.47
C VAL A 47 -14.61 23.93 -7.57
N ASP A 48 -15.34 24.03 -8.67
CA ASP A 48 -14.94 24.73 -9.89
C ASP A 48 -15.87 25.94 -10.11
N PHE A 49 -15.34 27.01 -10.70
CA PHE A 49 -16.09 28.24 -10.97
C PHE A 49 -16.02 28.56 -12.46
N SER A 50 -17.00 28.02 -13.20
CA SER A 50 -17.19 28.33 -14.60
C SER A 50 -17.97 29.64 -14.74
N THR A 51 -17.44 30.59 -15.50
CA THR A 51 -18.15 31.82 -15.88
C THR A 51 -19.38 31.55 -16.76
N THR A 52 -19.51 30.34 -17.32
CA THR A 52 -20.57 29.94 -18.26
C THR A 52 -21.64 29.04 -17.62
N THR A 53 -21.31 28.33 -16.54
CA THR A 53 -22.19 27.34 -15.88
C THR A 53 -22.28 27.48 -14.35
N GLY A 54 -21.55 28.42 -13.75
CA GLY A 54 -21.56 28.68 -12.32
C GLY A 54 -20.68 27.72 -11.51
N TRP A 55 -21.07 27.51 -10.24
CA TRP A 55 -20.37 26.62 -9.30
C TRP A 55 -20.61 25.14 -9.65
N GLY A 56 -19.55 24.45 -10.07
CA GLY A 56 -19.55 23.00 -10.31
C GLY A 56 -18.80 22.23 -9.23
N ILE A 57 -19.12 20.94 -9.06
CA ILE A 57 -18.29 20.00 -8.28
C ILE A 57 -17.74 18.97 -9.27
N ASN A 58 -16.50 19.17 -9.70
CA ASN A 58 -15.83 18.33 -10.68
C ASN A 58 -15.00 17.25 -9.97
N LYS A 59 -15.11 16.00 -10.44
CA LYS A 59 -14.23 14.91 -10.00
C LYS A 59 -12.96 14.92 -10.83
N VAL A 60 -11.82 14.90 -10.15
CA VAL A 60 -10.49 14.98 -10.80
C VAL A 60 -9.57 13.91 -10.22
N ASP A 61 -9.07 13.03 -11.08
CA ASP A 61 -8.08 12.02 -10.73
C ASP A 61 -6.66 12.62 -10.80
N GLY A 62 -5.96 12.66 -9.67
CA GLY A 62 -4.54 12.95 -9.62
C GLY A 62 -3.69 11.75 -10.08
N ASP A 63 -2.44 12.02 -10.45
CA ASP A 63 -1.38 11.03 -10.61
C ASP A 63 -0.37 11.20 -9.48
N SER A 64 0.01 10.13 -8.79
CA SER A 64 0.93 10.25 -7.64
C SER A 64 1.90 9.08 -7.51
N SER A 65 3.00 9.27 -6.78
CA SER A 65 4.01 8.22 -6.55
C SER A 65 4.85 8.47 -5.30
N PHE A 66 5.10 7.43 -4.49
CA PHE A 66 5.91 7.46 -3.27
C PHE A 66 6.78 6.21 -3.11
N GLY A 67 7.83 6.34 -2.29
CA GLY A 67 8.42 5.21 -1.56
C GLY A 67 7.89 5.16 -0.13
N ASN A 68 7.77 3.98 0.46
CA ASN A 68 7.47 3.83 1.89
C ASN A 68 8.30 2.70 2.52
N VAL A 69 8.91 3.00 3.67
CA VAL A 69 9.59 2.02 4.53
C VAL A 69 8.67 1.72 5.71
N VAL A 70 8.27 0.46 5.88
CA VAL A 70 7.23 0.04 6.82
C VAL A 70 7.71 -1.11 7.70
N VAL A 71 7.37 -1.04 8.97
CA VAL A 71 7.44 -2.15 9.93
C VAL A 71 6.02 -2.61 10.23
N LYS A 72 5.71 -3.87 9.91
CA LYS A 72 4.45 -4.55 10.26
C LYS A 72 4.72 -5.59 11.35
N LEU A 73 4.01 -5.49 12.47
CA LEU A 73 3.96 -6.51 13.51
C LEU A 73 2.66 -7.30 13.36
N VAL A 74 2.74 -8.62 13.42
CA VAL A 74 1.59 -9.54 13.43
C VAL A 74 1.68 -10.41 14.69
N LEU A 75 0.59 -10.45 15.46
CA LEU A 75 0.44 -11.13 16.75
C LEU A 75 -0.66 -12.19 16.61
N ASN A 76 -0.51 -13.39 17.16
CA ASN A 76 -1.65 -14.30 17.34
C ASN A 76 -1.98 -14.51 18.83
N PRO A 77 -2.85 -13.68 19.44
CA PRO A 77 -3.30 -13.90 20.82
C PRO A 77 -4.23 -15.12 20.95
N PHE A 78 -4.90 -15.51 19.86
CA PHE A 78 -5.85 -16.61 19.81
C PHE A 78 -5.27 -17.77 18.96
N ASP A 79 -6.13 -18.55 18.30
CA ASP A 79 -5.70 -19.62 17.40
C ASP A 79 -5.85 -19.21 15.92
N LYS A 80 -7.06 -18.77 15.53
CA LYS A 80 -7.37 -18.37 14.14
C LYS A 80 -7.39 -16.86 13.89
N LEU A 81 -7.29 -16.02 14.91
CA LEU A 81 -7.46 -14.56 14.78
C LEU A 81 -6.16 -13.84 15.12
N ASN A 82 -5.38 -13.58 14.08
CA ASN A 82 -4.17 -12.77 14.16
C ASN A 82 -4.55 -11.28 14.16
N TRP A 83 -3.84 -10.47 14.92
CA TRP A 83 -3.98 -9.00 14.95
C TRP A 83 -2.69 -8.42 14.35
N TRP A 84 -2.77 -7.31 13.61
CA TRP A 84 -1.57 -6.64 13.12
C TRP A 84 -1.63 -5.13 13.32
N ALA A 85 -0.44 -4.53 13.42
CA ALA A 85 -0.22 -3.10 13.38
C ALA A 85 0.95 -2.81 12.43
N ARG A 86 0.89 -1.71 11.68
CA ARG A 86 2.00 -1.24 10.84
C ARG A 86 2.28 0.23 11.11
N ALA A 87 3.56 0.59 11.06
CA ALA A 87 4.04 1.96 11.13
C ALA A 87 5.21 2.14 10.17
N GLY A 88 5.33 3.30 9.54
CA GLY A 88 6.34 3.54 8.52
C GLY A 88 6.52 5.00 8.15
N MET A 89 7.57 5.27 7.39
CA MET A 89 7.90 6.58 6.84
C MET A 89 7.64 6.58 5.33
N VAL A 90 7.18 7.71 4.80
CA VAL A 90 6.90 7.91 3.38
C VAL A 90 7.87 8.94 2.82
N SER A 91 8.62 8.56 1.79
CA SER A 91 9.61 9.40 1.11
C SER A 91 9.22 9.65 -0.35
N ASP A 92 9.88 10.64 -0.95
CA ASP A 92 9.88 10.88 -2.40
C ASP A 92 8.48 11.10 -3.02
N TYR A 93 7.51 11.55 -2.22
CA TYR A 93 6.12 11.67 -2.68
C TYR A 93 5.95 12.81 -3.69
N LYS A 94 5.27 12.47 -4.78
CA LYS A 94 4.82 13.36 -5.85
C LYS A 94 3.32 13.22 -6.03
N LEU A 95 2.62 14.32 -6.27
CA LEU A 95 1.20 14.37 -6.65
C LEU A 95 1.00 15.40 -7.77
N GLY A 96 0.79 14.93 -8.98
CA GLY A 96 0.25 15.71 -10.08
C GLY A 96 -1.26 15.86 -9.95
N VAL A 97 -1.76 17.09 -9.89
CA VAL A 97 -3.19 17.40 -10.01
C VAL A 97 -3.42 17.98 -11.41
N PRO A 98 -4.16 17.30 -12.30
CA PRO A 98 -4.50 17.87 -13.59
C PRO A 98 -5.53 18.99 -13.43
N SER A 99 -5.48 19.96 -14.33
CA SER A 99 -6.47 21.03 -14.50
C SER A 99 -6.76 21.17 -16.00
N THR A 100 -7.98 21.54 -16.35
CA THR A 100 -8.41 21.82 -17.74
C THR A 100 -7.89 23.17 -18.22
N ASP A 101 -7.92 24.17 -17.34
CA ASP A 101 -7.73 25.58 -17.68
C ASP A 101 -6.43 26.16 -17.08
N THR A 102 -5.62 25.32 -16.45
CA THR A 102 -4.32 25.71 -15.86
C THR A 102 -3.23 24.69 -16.23
N PRO A 103 -1.99 25.14 -16.54
CA PRO A 103 -0.84 24.25 -16.71
C PRO A 103 -0.64 23.29 -15.53
N LYS A 104 -0.07 22.11 -15.80
CA LYS A 104 -0.03 21.00 -14.84
C LYS A 104 0.66 21.40 -13.54
N ILE A 105 0.04 21.03 -12.42
CA ILE A 105 0.55 21.29 -11.06
C ILE A 105 1.09 20.00 -10.48
N GLU A 106 2.38 19.98 -10.10
CA GLU A 106 3.01 18.86 -9.39
C GLU A 106 3.45 19.30 -7.99
N TYR A 107 2.85 18.69 -6.97
CA TYR A 107 3.27 18.82 -5.57
C TYR A 107 4.34 17.77 -5.26
N THR A 108 5.42 18.18 -4.58
CA THR A 108 6.58 17.34 -4.31
C THR A 108 7.12 17.55 -2.90
N ASN A 109 7.77 16.51 -2.36
CA ASN A 109 8.66 16.65 -1.21
C ASN A 109 10.13 16.56 -1.66
N ILE A 110 10.92 17.56 -1.28
CA ILE A 110 12.36 17.67 -1.52
C ILE A 110 13.13 17.99 -0.22
N SER A 111 12.56 17.63 0.93
CA SER A 111 13.07 17.96 2.27
C SER A 111 13.22 16.73 3.17
N SER A 112 13.90 16.91 4.31
CA SER A 112 14.03 15.88 5.34
C SER A 112 12.71 15.54 6.08
N TYR A 113 11.64 16.31 5.86
CA TYR A 113 10.33 16.11 6.50
C TYR A 113 9.51 15.06 5.74
N ASN A 114 9.90 13.79 5.92
CA ASN A 114 9.17 12.63 5.41
C ASN A 114 7.72 12.58 5.95
N GLY A 115 6.83 12.02 5.14
CA GLY A 115 5.49 11.64 5.59
C GLY A 115 5.53 10.40 6.49
N TYR A 116 4.38 9.99 7.02
CA TYR A 116 4.26 8.78 7.82
C TYR A 116 3.01 7.97 7.46
N THR A 117 3.08 6.66 7.64
CA THR A 117 1.94 5.75 7.54
C THR A 117 1.78 4.97 8.84
N ILE A 118 0.55 4.80 9.30
CA ILE A 118 0.17 3.98 10.45
C ILE A 118 -1.09 3.18 10.10
N GLY A 119 -1.24 1.98 10.64
CA GLY A 119 -2.45 1.20 10.42
C GLY A 119 -2.56 0.00 11.36
N ALA A 120 -3.77 -0.54 11.47
CA ALA A 120 -4.06 -1.72 12.26
C ALA A 120 -5.18 -2.55 11.62
N GLY A 121 -5.20 -3.85 11.94
CA GLY A 121 -6.18 -4.76 11.39
C GLY A 121 -6.17 -6.15 12.02
N ALA A 122 -7.00 -7.04 11.50
CA ALA A 122 -7.19 -8.39 11.97
C ALA A 122 -7.27 -9.38 10.78
N LYS A 123 -6.47 -10.45 10.86
CA LYS A 123 -6.40 -11.54 9.89
C LYS A 123 -7.00 -12.82 10.48
N TYR A 124 -8.14 -13.23 9.93
CA TYR A 124 -8.84 -14.46 10.28
C TYR A 124 -8.44 -15.62 9.37
N GLN A 125 -7.91 -16.69 9.96
CA GLN A 125 -7.55 -17.92 9.26
C GLN A 125 -8.81 -18.74 8.97
N VAL A 126 -9.23 -18.79 7.70
CA VAL A 126 -10.37 -19.59 7.24
C VAL A 126 -9.95 -21.06 7.13
N PHE A 127 -8.82 -21.32 6.47
CA PHE A 127 -8.25 -22.65 6.32
C PHE A 127 -6.74 -22.60 6.63
N PRO A 128 -6.23 -23.42 7.58
CA PRO A 128 -4.82 -23.41 7.95
C PRO A 128 -3.94 -24.01 6.84
N GLN A 129 -2.79 -23.41 6.60
CA GLN A 129 -1.81 -23.90 5.63
C GLN A 129 -1.17 -25.21 6.13
N THR A 130 -1.00 -26.20 5.25
CA THR A 130 -0.26 -27.44 5.55
C THR A 130 0.72 -27.76 4.41
N ASP A 131 1.56 -28.78 4.56
CA ASP A 131 2.45 -29.21 3.47
C ASP A 131 1.69 -29.77 2.26
N PHE A 132 0.41 -30.14 2.44
CA PHE A 132 -0.48 -30.64 1.38
C PHE A 132 -1.44 -29.56 0.85
N ASN A 133 -2.01 -28.75 1.74
CA ASN A 133 -3.13 -27.83 1.46
C ASN A 133 -2.70 -26.35 1.45
N CYS A 134 -3.30 -25.55 0.57
CA CYS A 134 -3.16 -24.10 0.60
C CYS A 134 -3.80 -23.50 1.86
N GLY A 135 -3.13 -22.53 2.48
CA GLY A 135 -3.74 -21.68 3.50
C GLY A 135 -4.66 -20.66 2.86
N ILE A 136 -5.77 -20.36 3.53
CA ILE A 136 -6.73 -19.31 3.15
C ILE A 136 -7.01 -18.43 4.38
N CYS A 137 -6.88 -17.13 4.22
CA CYS A 137 -7.26 -16.16 5.27
C CYS A 137 -7.98 -14.94 4.69
N LEU A 138 -8.78 -14.29 5.53
CA LEU A 138 -9.35 -12.98 5.29
C LEU A 138 -8.59 -11.97 6.16
N ASP A 139 -8.27 -10.80 5.63
CA ASP A 139 -7.52 -9.75 6.31
C ASP A 139 -8.28 -8.42 6.20
N PHE A 140 -8.57 -7.78 7.33
CA PHE A 140 -9.35 -6.54 7.40
C PHE A 140 -8.56 -5.48 8.15
N GLY A 141 -8.53 -4.24 7.67
CA GLY A 141 -7.78 -3.19 8.34
C GLY A 141 -8.08 -1.77 7.90
N VAL A 142 -7.50 -0.84 8.66
CA VAL A 142 -7.48 0.59 8.36
C VAL A 142 -6.04 1.09 8.38
N VAL A 143 -5.70 1.95 7.43
CA VAL A 143 -4.38 2.60 7.30
C VAL A 143 -4.60 4.09 7.09
N TYR A 144 -3.97 4.92 7.92
CA TYR A 144 -3.88 6.36 7.71
C TYR A 144 -2.45 6.71 7.28
N THR A 145 -2.33 7.46 6.18
CA THR A 145 -1.06 7.96 5.66
C THR A 145 -1.11 9.47 5.51
N ASN A 146 -0.15 10.15 6.15
CA ASN A 146 0.05 11.59 6.03
C ASN A 146 1.26 11.85 5.13
N TYR A 147 1.03 12.60 4.06
CA TYR A 147 2.05 13.04 3.12
C TYR A 147 2.25 14.55 3.27
N ILE A 148 3.51 14.98 3.27
CA ILE A 148 3.89 16.39 3.41
C ILE A 148 4.53 16.84 2.10
N PHE A 149 4.14 18.02 1.61
CA PHE A 149 4.77 18.70 0.48
C PHE A 149 5.40 20.01 0.93
N ASN A 150 6.60 20.29 0.41
CA ASN A 150 7.28 21.56 0.63
C ASN A 150 7.57 22.31 -0.67
N ARG A 151 7.11 21.80 -1.83
CA ARG A 151 7.30 22.44 -3.14
C ARG A 151 6.14 22.13 -4.09
N LYS A 152 5.68 23.17 -4.80
CA LYS A 152 4.74 23.13 -5.92
C LYS A 152 5.47 23.55 -7.19
N TYR A 153 5.52 22.67 -8.18
CA TYR A 153 5.74 23.05 -9.57
C TYR A 153 4.41 23.43 -10.22
N GLN A 154 4.41 24.49 -11.02
CA GLN A 154 3.34 24.78 -11.96
C GLN A 154 3.98 25.21 -13.28
N GLU A 155 3.67 24.49 -14.35
CA GLU A 155 4.15 24.81 -15.70
C GLU A 155 3.80 26.28 -16.07
N ASN A 156 4.68 26.93 -16.84
CA ASN A 156 4.72 28.39 -17.09
C ASN A 156 5.00 29.31 -15.89
N ILE A 157 4.94 28.83 -14.63
CA ILE A 157 5.31 29.63 -13.43
C ILE A 157 6.64 29.14 -12.81
N GLY A 158 6.96 27.86 -12.95
CA GLY A 158 8.14 27.24 -12.37
C GLY A 158 7.89 26.66 -10.98
N TYR A 159 8.90 26.70 -10.11
CA TYR A 159 8.82 26.17 -8.75
C TYR A 159 8.50 27.25 -7.73
N SER A 160 7.63 26.91 -6.78
CA SER A 160 7.31 27.69 -5.59
C SER A 160 7.42 26.77 -4.36
N ASP A 161 8.05 27.25 -3.29
CA ASP A 161 8.14 26.48 -2.04
C ASP A 161 6.85 26.62 -1.21
N LEU A 162 6.51 25.59 -0.45
CA LEU A 162 5.28 25.48 0.33
C LEU A 162 5.59 25.33 1.83
N SER A 163 4.78 25.96 2.67
CA SER A 163 4.83 25.87 4.13
C SER A 163 4.22 24.56 4.68
N GLY A 164 4.64 23.41 4.15
CA GLY A 164 4.27 22.09 4.66
C GLY A 164 2.81 21.68 4.38
N THR A 165 2.34 21.87 3.13
CA THR A 165 1.00 21.46 2.71
C THR A 165 0.83 19.94 2.88
N LYS A 166 -0.29 19.51 3.46
CA LYS A 166 -0.56 18.10 3.75
C LYS A 166 -1.57 17.49 2.80
N PHE A 167 -1.30 16.25 2.40
CA PHE A 167 -2.28 15.32 1.83
C PHE A 167 -2.49 14.17 2.82
N GLU A 168 -3.73 13.74 2.98
CA GLU A 168 -4.14 12.71 3.92
C GLU A 168 -4.92 11.63 3.18
N ASP A 169 -4.58 10.37 3.43
CA ASP A 169 -5.20 9.19 2.84
C ASP A 169 -5.60 8.23 3.97
N THR A 170 -6.87 7.84 4.02
CA THR A 170 -7.36 6.79 4.92
C THR A 170 -7.91 5.64 4.11
N GLU A 171 -7.14 4.55 4.04
CA GLU A 171 -7.51 3.30 3.37
C GLU A 171 -8.24 2.38 4.36
N PHE A 172 -9.46 1.95 4.02
CA PHE A 172 -10.13 0.82 4.64
C PHE A 172 -10.09 -0.36 3.67
N HIS A 173 -9.59 -1.53 4.08
CA HIS A 173 -9.46 -2.69 3.20
C HIS A 173 -10.02 -4.00 3.78
N ALA A 174 -10.43 -4.87 2.86
CA ALA A 174 -10.70 -6.29 3.09
C ALA A 174 -9.99 -7.11 2.00
N LYS A 175 -9.14 -8.07 2.41
CA LYS A 175 -8.31 -8.88 1.50
C LYS A 175 -8.58 -10.37 1.70
N PHE A 176 -8.75 -11.10 0.61
CA PHE A 176 -8.75 -12.57 0.57
C PHE A 176 -7.37 -13.03 0.12
N ASN A 177 -6.66 -13.80 0.94
CA ASN A 177 -5.30 -14.23 0.66
C ASN A 177 -5.19 -15.76 0.65
N LEU A 178 -4.46 -16.28 -0.34
CA LEU A 178 -4.15 -17.68 -0.59
C LEU A 178 -2.63 -17.87 -0.56
N SER A 179 -2.11 -18.92 0.09
CA SER A 179 -0.68 -19.26 0.00
C SER A 179 -0.40 -20.75 0.15
N ARG A 180 0.74 -21.23 -0.36
CA ARG A 180 1.13 -22.66 -0.25
C ARG A 180 2.61 -22.82 0.06
N LYS A 181 2.94 -23.56 1.12
CA LYS A 181 4.31 -23.93 1.50
C LYS A 181 4.86 -24.96 0.50
N ILE A 182 6.01 -24.67 -0.13
CA ILE A 182 6.69 -25.52 -1.11
C ILE A 182 8.18 -25.60 -0.74
N ARG A 183 8.54 -26.54 0.15
CA ARG A 183 9.90 -26.74 0.69
C ARG A 183 10.48 -25.51 1.40
N LYS A 184 11.13 -24.60 0.65
CA LYS A 184 11.77 -23.36 1.14
C LYS A 184 11.12 -22.10 0.57
N THR A 185 10.14 -22.24 -0.33
CA THR A 185 9.38 -21.12 -0.89
C THR A 185 7.92 -21.21 -0.48
N GLU A 186 7.24 -20.07 -0.51
CA GLU A 186 5.81 -19.96 -0.34
C GLU A 186 5.31 -18.92 -1.37
N PRO A 187 4.84 -19.35 -2.56
CA PRO A 187 4.02 -18.50 -3.41
C PRO A 187 2.72 -18.16 -2.70
N TYR A 188 2.29 -16.91 -2.84
CA TYR A 188 1.04 -16.40 -2.29
C TYR A 188 0.44 -15.35 -3.21
N GLY A 189 -0.82 -15.00 -2.96
CA GLY A 189 -1.54 -13.98 -3.72
C GLY A 189 -2.97 -13.87 -3.24
N GLY A 190 -3.77 -13.04 -3.89
CA GLY A 190 -5.12 -12.77 -3.42
C GLY A 190 -5.84 -11.65 -4.13
N VAL A 191 -6.95 -11.22 -3.53
CA VAL A 191 -7.78 -10.09 -3.98
C VAL A 191 -7.98 -9.14 -2.81
N SER A 192 -7.80 -7.85 -3.04
CA SER A 192 -7.97 -6.78 -2.05
C SER A 192 -9.03 -5.81 -2.53
N ILE A 193 -10.14 -5.68 -1.80
CA ILE A 193 -11.12 -4.60 -2.01
C ILE A 193 -10.89 -3.51 -0.96
N TYR A 194 -10.91 -2.26 -1.38
CA TYR A 194 -10.58 -1.15 -0.48
C TYR A 194 -11.22 0.17 -0.90
N ARG A 195 -11.37 1.04 0.11
CA ARG A 195 -11.94 2.39 -0.01
C ARG A 195 -10.95 3.38 0.58
N ASN A 196 -10.40 4.26 -0.24
CA ASN A 196 -9.57 5.38 0.20
C ASN A 196 -10.43 6.62 0.41
N TRP A 197 -10.21 7.31 1.52
CA TRP A 197 -10.71 8.67 1.79
C TRP A 197 -9.53 9.65 1.72
N TYR A 198 -9.62 10.58 0.77
CA TYR A 198 -8.57 11.54 0.44
C TYR A 198 -8.93 12.93 0.94
N LYS A 199 -7.93 13.67 1.42
CA LYS A 199 -8.07 15.09 1.80
C LYS A 199 -6.81 15.87 1.47
N PHE A 200 -6.97 17.00 0.78
CA PHE A 200 -5.88 17.88 0.34
C PHE A 200 -6.30 19.34 0.49
N GLY A 201 -5.76 20.02 1.51
CA GLY A 201 -6.22 21.36 1.88
C GLY A 201 -7.71 21.38 2.24
N SER A 202 -8.50 22.18 1.51
CA SER A 202 -9.96 22.24 1.60
C SER A 202 -10.69 21.10 0.88
N ASN A 203 -10.02 20.44 -0.06
CA ASN A 203 -10.65 19.49 -0.98
C ASN A 203 -10.62 18.08 -0.39
N SER A 204 -11.63 17.28 -0.67
CA SER A 204 -11.71 15.89 -0.25
C SER A 204 -12.25 14.99 -1.36
N GLY A 205 -12.13 13.68 -1.20
CA GLY A 205 -12.63 12.72 -2.17
C GLY A 205 -12.62 11.30 -1.64
N THR A 206 -13.23 10.39 -2.39
CA THR A 206 -13.33 8.98 -2.03
C THR A 206 -13.18 8.13 -3.28
N LYS A 207 -12.39 7.07 -3.19
CA LYS A 207 -12.18 6.11 -4.27
C LYS A 207 -12.40 4.68 -3.77
N ASP A 208 -13.19 3.92 -4.51
CA ASP A 208 -13.35 2.47 -4.31
C ASP A 208 -12.48 1.73 -5.32
N ASN A 209 -11.91 0.60 -4.90
CA ASN A 209 -10.88 -0.06 -5.70
C ASN A 209 -10.78 -1.57 -5.43
N ILE A 210 -10.24 -2.29 -6.41
CA ILE A 210 -10.09 -3.76 -6.38
C ILE A 210 -8.74 -4.13 -6.99
N ASN A 211 -7.85 -4.69 -6.17
CA ASN A 211 -6.58 -5.24 -6.64
C ASN A 211 -6.61 -6.77 -6.65
N VAL A 212 -5.94 -7.37 -7.63
CA VAL A 212 -5.41 -8.74 -7.52
C VAL A 212 -3.92 -8.63 -7.24
N PHE A 213 -3.35 -9.49 -6.41
CA PHE A 213 -1.92 -9.46 -6.10
C PHE A 213 -1.28 -10.84 -6.03
N ALA A 214 0.04 -10.89 -6.21
CA ALA A 214 0.86 -12.09 -6.08
C ALA A 214 2.21 -11.78 -5.44
N GLY A 215 2.82 -12.77 -4.81
CA GLY A 215 4.10 -12.62 -4.15
C GLY A 215 4.81 -13.95 -3.93
N LEU A 216 6.08 -13.85 -3.50
CA LEU A 216 6.90 -14.99 -3.16
C LEU A 216 7.64 -14.74 -1.85
N LYS A 217 7.46 -15.64 -0.89
CA LYS A 217 8.22 -15.71 0.36
C LYS A 217 9.26 -16.83 0.26
N VAL A 218 10.49 -16.57 0.71
CA VAL A 218 11.65 -17.46 0.50
C VAL A 218 12.47 -17.58 1.79
N LYS A 219 12.69 -18.80 2.26
CA LYS A 219 13.44 -19.11 3.49
C LYS A 219 14.94 -18.94 3.26
N LEU A 220 15.56 -17.95 3.90
CA LEU A 220 17.00 -17.68 3.81
C LEU A 220 17.78 -18.52 4.83
N ARG A 221 17.38 -18.46 6.10
CA ARG A 221 17.92 -19.22 7.24
C ARG A 221 16.79 -19.53 8.24
N GLN A 222 17.08 -20.20 9.35
CA GLN A 222 16.12 -20.39 10.45
C GLN A 222 15.45 -19.05 10.81
N LEU A 223 14.12 -19.06 10.88
CA LEU A 223 13.25 -17.92 11.20
C LEU A 223 13.37 -16.66 10.30
N LYS A 224 14.25 -16.64 9.29
CA LYS A 224 14.50 -15.46 8.43
C LYS A 224 14.09 -15.71 6.99
N TRP A 225 13.17 -14.89 6.51
CA TRP A 225 12.55 -14.98 5.20
C TRP A 225 12.75 -13.69 4.40
N LEU A 226 13.03 -13.81 3.11
CA LEU A 226 12.85 -12.73 2.13
C LEU A 226 11.41 -12.81 1.62
N MET A 227 10.77 -11.67 1.38
CA MET A 227 9.44 -11.59 0.77
C MET A 227 9.43 -10.52 -0.32
N CYS A 228 8.78 -10.83 -1.44
CA CYS A 228 8.33 -9.84 -2.41
C CYS A 228 6.82 -9.98 -2.66
N GLU A 229 6.19 -8.87 -3.04
CA GLU A 229 4.78 -8.77 -3.40
C GLU A 229 4.65 -7.75 -4.54
N ALA A 230 3.81 -8.05 -5.53
CA ALA A 230 3.42 -7.14 -6.58
C ALA A 230 1.91 -7.30 -6.83
N ASN A 231 1.19 -6.20 -6.85
CA ASN A 231 -0.20 -6.25 -7.29
C ASN A 231 -0.24 -6.30 -8.83
N LEU A 232 -1.22 -6.98 -9.41
CA LEU A 232 -1.25 -7.33 -10.84
C LEU A 232 -2.43 -6.71 -11.59
N ILE A 233 -3.48 -6.30 -10.89
CA ILE A 233 -4.71 -5.72 -11.45
C ILE A 233 -5.13 -4.54 -10.58
N GLY A 234 -5.73 -3.53 -11.19
CA GLY A 234 -6.03 -2.25 -10.57
C GLY A 234 -4.74 -1.47 -10.39
N GLU A 235 -3.97 -1.82 -9.36
CA GLU A 235 -2.95 -0.95 -8.82
C GLU A 235 -1.72 -1.74 -8.18
N THR A 236 -0.46 -1.77 -8.75
CA THR A 236 0.90 -2.08 -8.11
C THR A 236 1.51 -1.10 -7.08
N SER A 237 1.56 -1.54 -5.84
CA SER A 237 2.83 -1.49 -5.12
C SER A 237 3.77 -2.55 -5.71
N LEU A 238 5.06 -2.26 -5.84
CA LEU A 238 6.10 -3.29 -5.84
C LEU A 238 6.80 -3.22 -4.47
N SER A 239 6.80 -4.34 -3.76
CA SER A 239 7.15 -4.38 -2.35
C SER A 239 8.16 -5.50 -2.10
N ALA A 240 9.22 -5.21 -1.34
CA ALA A 240 10.26 -6.17 -0.97
C ALA A 240 10.73 -5.96 0.48
N GLY A 241 10.90 -7.04 1.23
CA GLY A 241 11.26 -6.95 2.63
C GLY A 241 11.70 -8.25 3.28
N PHE A 242 12.07 -8.13 4.55
CA PHE A 242 12.50 -9.24 5.40
C PHE A 242 11.43 -9.53 6.46
N CYS A 243 11.08 -10.81 6.57
CA CYS A 243 10.16 -11.33 7.57
C CYS A 243 10.94 -12.18 8.59
N MET A 244 10.73 -11.87 9.88
CA MET A 244 11.26 -12.61 11.02
C MET A 244 10.10 -13.13 11.86
N ALA A 245 9.94 -14.45 11.91
CA ALA A 245 8.90 -15.12 12.70
C ALA A 245 9.48 -15.65 14.01
N VAL A 246 8.93 -15.25 15.15
CA VAL A 246 9.36 -15.76 16.46
C VAL A 246 8.46 -16.93 16.84
N GLY A 247 8.82 -18.12 16.35
CA GLY A 247 8.13 -19.38 16.68
C GLY A 247 7.04 -19.81 15.70
N SER A 248 7.23 -19.61 14.40
CA SER A 248 6.51 -20.38 13.37
C SER A 248 6.78 -21.88 13.53
N HIS A 249 5.78 -22.74 13.35
CA HIS A 249 6.03 -24.16 13.13
C HIS A 249 6.81 -24.34 11.81
N GLU A 250 7.98 -24.97 11.86
CA GLU A 250 8.73 -25.37 10.65
C GLU A 250 8.27 -26.75 10.15
#